data_AF-D7TY82-F1
#
_entry.id   AF-D7TY82-F1
#
_cell.length_a   1.000
_cell.length_b   1.000
_cell.length_c   1.000
_cell.angle_alpha   90.00
_cell.angle_beta   90.00
_cell.angle_gamma   90.00
#
_symmetry.space_group_name_H-M   'P 1'
#
loop_
_entity.id
_entity.type
_entity.pdbx_description
1 polymer ?
#
loop_
_entity_poly.entity_id
_entity_poly.type
_entity_poly.pdbx_seq_one_letter_code
_entity_poly.pdbx_strand_id
1 'polypeptide(L)' 'MYVLYSEDCEKLSFYEIILHARQKREIVIGYHLSSIERAIINPLAKNKRRRWSLKDVFVVIFLKE' A
#
# COMPACT_ATOMS: atom_id res chain seq x y z
N MET A 1 3.28 5.92 -10.80
CA MET A 1 2.49 7.11 -10.40
C MET A 1 2.13 6.91 -8.92
N TYR A 2 2.72 7.68 -8.01
CA TYR A 2 2.58 7.45 -6.55
C TYR A 2 1.19 7.86 -6.06
N VAL A 3 0.53 7.01 -5.28
CA VAL A 3 -0.74 7.35 -4.61
C VAL A 3 -0.41 8.15 -3.35
N LEU A 4 -0.69 9.45 -3.36
CA LEU A 4 -0.62 10.32 -2.19
C LEU A 4 -1.79 10.01 -1.26
N TYR A 5 -1.51 9.47 -0.07
CA TYR A 5 -2.47 9.43 1.03
C TYR A 5 -2.20 10.68 1.90
N SER A 6 -3.13 11.63 1.87
CA SER A 6 -3.07 12.92 2.57
C SER A 6 -2.72 12.75 4.05
N GLU A 7 -1.94 13.68 4.61
CA GLU A 7 -1.38 13.64 5.98
C GLU A 7 -2.42 13.62 7.13
N ASP A 8 -3.72 13.73 6.82
CA ASP A 8 -4.81 13.62 7.80
C ASP A 8 -5.09 12.15 8.17
N CYS A 9 -4.18 11.57 8.95
CA CYS A 9 -4.43 10.58 10.01
C CYS A 9 -5.24 9.30 9.74
N GLU A 10 -5.61 8.95 8.50
CA GLU A 10 -6.33 7.70 8.24
C GLU A 10 -5.42 6.48 8.37
N LYS A 11 -5.65 5.70 9.43
CA LYS A 11 -5.02 4.38 9.56
C LYS A 11 -5.74 3.41 8.63
N LEU A 12 -5.15 3.12 7.49
CA LEU A 12 -5.67 2.13 6.55
C LEU A 12 -5.03 0.76 6.80
N SER A 13 -5.84 -0.28 6.69
CA SER A 13 -5.40 -1.67 6.60
C SER A 13 -4.90 -1.97 5.18
N PHE A 14 -4.13 -3.05 5.04
CA PHE A 14 -3.64 -3.47 3.72
C PHE A 14 -4.80 -3.87 2.79
N TYR A 15 -5.91 -4.40 3.32
CA TYR A 15 -7.11 -4.66 2.54
C TYR A 15 -7.75 -3.39 1.98
N GLU A 16 -7.86 -2.33 2.80
CA GLU A 16 -8.41 -1.05 2.34
C GLU A 16 -7.54 -0.47 1.21
N ILE A 17 -6.20 -0.59 1.31
CA ILE A 17 -5.28 -0.21 0.22
C ILE A 17 -5.52 -1.04 -1.04
N ILE A 18 -5.68 -2.37 -0.92
CA ILE A 18 -6.00 -3.24 -2.07
C ILE A 18 -7.28 -2.77 -2.76
N LEU A 19 -8.34 -2.48 -1.99
CA LEU A 19 -9.62 -2.05 -2.55
C LEU A 19 -9.51 -0.73 -3.33
N HIS A 20 -8.71 0.22 -2.84
CA HIS A 20 -8.45 1.47 -3.56
C HIS A 20 -7.65 1.23 -4.85
N ALA A 21 -6.60 0.42 -4.80
CA ALA A 21 -5.78 0.11 -5.98
C ALA A 21 -6.59 -0.63 -7.07
N ARG A 22 -7.58 -1.44 -6.67
CA ARG A 22 -8.47 -2.13 -7.62
C ARG A 22 -9.31 -1.17 -8.48
N GLN A 23 -9.65 0.01 -7.97
CA GLN A 23 -10.33 1.05 -8.75
C GLN A 23 -9.47 1.53 -9.95
N LYS A 24 -8.15 1.38 -9.85
CA LYS A 24 -7.16 1.69 -10.89
C LYS A 24 -6.69 0.47 -11.69
N ARG A 25 -7.36 -0.68 -11.51
CA ARG A 25 -6.97 -1.98 -12.12
C ARG A 25 -5.59 -2.47 -11.71
N GLU A 26 -5.12 -2.06 -10.53
CA GLU A 26 -3.85 -2.51 -9.95
C GLU A 26 -4.09 -3.63 -8.93
N ILE A 27 -3.09 -4.52 -8.79
CA ILE A 27 -3.07 -5.57 -7.77
C ILE A 27 -1.93 -5.29 -6.80
N VAL A 28 -2.24 -4.79 -5.60
CA VAL A 28 -1.24 -4.61 -4.54
C VAL A 28 -0.85 -5.97 -3.97
N ILE A 29 0.43 -6.32 -4.05
CA ILE A 29 0.98 -7.59 -3.55
C ILE A 29 1.85 -7.42 -2.30
N GLY A 30 2.24 -6.19 -1.98
CA GLY A 30 3.09 -5.90 -0.83
C GLY A 30 3.36 -4.40 -0.67
N TYR A 31 4.28 -4.07 0.23
CA TYR A 31 4.72 -2.72 0.49
C TYR A 31 6.16 -2.69 1.00
N HIS A 32 6.82 -1.54 0.89
CA HIS A 32 8.10 -1.25 1.51
C HIS A 32 7.96 -0.03 2.40
N LEU A 33 8.38 -0.17 3.66
CA LEU A 33 8.31 0.93 4.63
C LEU A 33 9.59 1.72 4.58
N SER A 34 9.48 3.03 4.68
CA SER A 34 10.66 3.90 4.67
C SER A 34 11.62 3.62 5.82
N SER A 35 11.16 2.94 6.88
CA SER A 35 11.92 2.60 8.07
C SER A 35 12.60 1.22 8.04
N ILE A 36 12.39 0.42 6.99
CA ILE A 36 12.97 -0.94 6.89
C ILE A 36 13.70 -1.12 5.56
N GLU A 37 14.66 -2.04 5.53
CA GLU A 37 15.48 -2.25 4.33
C GLU A 37 14.72 -3.01 3.22
N ARG A 38 13.88 -3.99 3.60
CA ARG A 38 13.30 -4.96 2.66
C ARG A 38 11.78 -4.80 2.51
N ALA A 39 11.28 -5.04 1.30
CA ALA A 39 9.85 -5.07 1.03
C ALA A 39 9.17 -6.27 1.72
N ILE A 40 7.94 -6.08 2.16
CA ILE A 40 7.07 -7.10 2.72
C ILE A 40 6.07 -7.50 1.65
N ILE A 41 6.21 -8.71 1.12
CA ILE A 41 5.28 -9.31 0.15
C ILE A 41 4.29 -10.19 0.89
N ASN A 42 3.02 -10.15 0.49
CA ASN A 42 1.92 -10.90 1.10
C ASN A 42 1.90 -10.78 2.64
N PRO A 43 1.70 -9.56 3.19
CA PRO A 43 1.71 -9.36 4.64
C PRO A 43 0.68 -10.27 5.33
N LEU A 44 1.06 -10.86 6.48
CA LEU A 44 0.19 -11.78 7.22
C LEU A 44 -1.05 -11.07 7.80
N ALA A 45 -0.88 -9.90 8.40
CA ALA A 45 -1.93 -9.16 9.07
C ALA A 45 -2.62 -8.11 8.16
N LYS A 46 -3.32 -8.57 7.12
CA LYS A 46 -3.89 -7.69 6.08
C LYS A 46 -5.01 -6.74 6.58
N ASN A 47 -5.72 -7.15 7.64
CA ASN A 47 -6.79 -6.38 8.28
C ASN A 47 -6.28 -5.39 9.32
N LYS A 48 -5.01 -5.46 9.75
CA LYS A 48 -4.47 -4.57 10.77
C LYS A 48 -4.32 -3.17 10.19
N ARG A 49 -5.11 -2.23 10.71
CA ARG A 49 -4.99 -0.81 10.39
C ARG A 49 -3.67 -0.25 10.91
N ARG A 50 -3.00 0.52 10.07
CA ARG A 50 -1.74 1.18 10.43
C ARG A 50 -1.66 2.57 9.81
N ARG A 51 -0.84 3.42 10.42
CA ARG A 51 -0.46 4.70 9.80
C ARG A 51 0.57 4.41 8.71
N TRP A 52 0.36 5.00 7.55
CA TRP A 52 1.28 4.97 6.43
C TRP A 52 1.98 6.32 6.32
N SER A 53 3.26 6.30 5.97
CA SER A 53 4.03 7.48 5.64
C SER A 53 3.92 7.77 4.15
N LEU A 54 4.02 9.04 3.75
CA LEU A 54 4.19 9.41 2.34
C LEU A 54 5.47 8.83 1.70
N LYS A 55 6.43 8.42 2.53
CA LYS A 55 7.66 7.74 2.09
C LYS A 55 7.49 6.22 1.97
N ASP A 56 6.38 5.66 2.45
CA ASP A 56 6.08 4.25 2.25
C ASP A 56 5.62 4.04 0.80
N VAL A 57 6.02 2.92 0.20
CA VAL A 57 5.66 2.60 -1.19
C VAL A 57 4.95 1.26 -1.27
N PHE A 58 4.04 1.12 -2.22
CA PHE A 58 3.28 -0.11 -2.46
C PHE A 58 3.82 -0.84 -3.69
N VAL A 59 3.90 -2.17 -3.59
CA VAL A 59 4.31 -3.03 -4.69
C VAL A 59 3.04 -3.50 -5.39
N VAL A 60 2.91 -3.17 -6.67
CA VAL A 60 1.71 -3.46 -7.47
C VAL A 60 2.06 -4.22 -8.74
N ILE A 61 1.17 -5.10 -9.16
CA ILE A 61 1.11 -5.64 -10.52
C ILE A 61 0.07 -4.81 -11.26
N PHE A 62 0.46 -4.29 -12.42
CA PHE A 62 -0.41 -3.49 -13.28
C PHE A 62 -0.17 -3.85 -14.75
N LEU A 63 -1.16 -3.61 -15.59
CA LEU A 63 -0.99 -3.70 -17.05
C LEU A 63 -0.33 -2.41 -17.52
N LYS A 64 0.76 -2.54 -18.27
CA LYS A 64 1.39 -1.42 -18.94
C LYS A 64 0.49 -0.93 -20.07
N GLU A 65 0.30 0.38 -20.16
CA GLU A 65 -0.35 1.04 -21.31
C GLU A 65 0.46 0.87 -22.59
#